data_AF-A0A969WFE6-F1
#
_entry.id   AF-A0A969WFE6-F1
#
_cell.length_a   1.000
_cell.length_b   1.000
_cell.length_c   1.000
_cell.angle_alpha   90.00
_cell.angle_beta   90.00
_cell.angle_gamma   90.00
#
_symmetry.space_group_name_H-M   'P 1'
#
loop_
_entity.id
_entity.type
_entity.pdbx_description
1 polymer ?
#
loop_
_entity_poly.entity_id
_entity_poly.type
_entity_poly.pdbx_seq_one_letter_code
_entity_poly.pdbx_strand_id
1 'polypeptide(L)'
;MRRIWTKLLLVLLFVGVGTAVWQGSQPVIASEAQLPSAQSARDPRFGAIESFWAANEAAELGVGWERILFYWNEIQPNGPTDWNTLHVREEWLNEANAQGRQVVGLLKNTPNWATDGEFASGVPRGLYLPVDDPGNLWANYVRRIAQYYGPLGVHNWIIWNEPDIASGVYGYEFAGSVEDYYQLVKVAYQVMKVTDPQAKIHIGGMTHWHDPGYLRRFLQVVVNDPEAAENDYFFDVITYHIYFRPETIANIVGNGFAAQQQLGISPMKPVWINETNARPSLDPEWPVQVQAFNVDLEQQAWYIPQAFAIGFYAGAERIAVYKLIDININPGDESWGLIRPYDFSKRPAFYSYQNTIKYLAGFTYPIRREQSGNHYIFSFTRPQGTTRIMWARNPAAVTLNVPALSESGILVDPVTGTETPITPVNGFYEIRLGGARCNDGECLMGGPPLFLVEAGVADGAVPTAQPPQAAAPAVTATSTITATATVSATATLLPTATLTPTATAVPTDTPSPTATFTAVPTDTPMPTHTPMVEATAVEIALLEETAVPLESGATENEGGGDTAVLGVIPAEQASFWFLGAGLFLGSGIMAVYLWRRRQA
;
A
#
# COMPACT_ATOMS: atom_id res chain seq x y z
N MET A 1 53.91 -35.51 -33.29
CA MET A 1 54.64 -36.77 -33.02
C MET A 1 54.32 -37.18 -31.58
N ARG A 2 53.51 -38.23 -31.36
CA ARG A 2 53.92 -39.54 -30.76
C ARG A 2 54.77 -39.34 -29.47
N ARG A 3 54.41 -39.78 -28.25
CA ARG A 3 53.78 -41.03 -27.74
C ARG A 3 53.49 -40.83 -26.22
N ILE A 4 52.32 -41.19 -25.67
CA ILE A 4 51.88 -42.49 -25.08
C ILE A 4 52.40 -42.79 -23.65
N TRP A 5 51.45 -42.83 -22.69
CA TRP A 5 51.15 -43.77 -21.58
C TRP A 5 52.27 -44.67 -20.99
N THR A 6 52.29 -45.05 -19.70
CA THR A 6 51.54 -46.21 -19.13
C THR A 6 51.71 -46.35 -17.60
N LYS A 7 50.69 -46.97 -16.97
CA LYS A 7 50.42 -47.32 -15.55
C LYS A 7 51.36 -48.37 -14.92
N LEU A 8 51.35 -48.49 -13.58
CA LEU A 8 51.47 -49.78 -12.90
C LEU A 8 50.81 -49.79 -11.50
N LEU A 9 50.18 -50.92 -11.19
CA LEU A 9 49.32 -51.22 -10.05
C LEU A 9 49.85 -52.54 -9.44
N LEU A 10 49.93 -52.65 -8.12
CA LEU A 10 50.33 -53.90 -7.43
C LEU A 10 49.47 -54.07 -6.17
N VAL A 11 48.79 -55.21 -6.10
CA VAL A 11 47.98 -55.71 -4.99
C VAL A 11 48.76 -56.84 -4.32
N LEU A 12 48.72 -56.95 -2.99
CA LEU A 12 48.84 -58.22 -2.28
C LEU A 12 48.21 -58.14 -0.88
N LEU A 13 47.34 -59.10 -0.61
CA LEU A 13 46.61 -59.38 0.62
C LEU A 13 47.45 -60.26 1.56
N PHE A 14 47.35 -60.05 2.87
CA PHE A 14 47.52 -61.11 3.86
C PHE A 14 46.58 -60.90 5.05
N VAL A 15 45.86 -61.96 5.42
CA VAL A 15 44.96 -62.08 6.57
C VAL A 15 45.74 -62.71 7.73
N GLY A 16 45.56 -62.19 8.95
CA GLY A 16 46.04 -62.78 10.20
C GLY A 16 45.23 -62.28 11.38
N VAL A 17 44.41 -63.18 11.94
CA VAL A 17 43.45 -62.97 13.02
C VAL A 17 44.17 -62.89 14.38
N GLY A 18 43.78 -61.94 15.23
CA GLY A 18 44.14 -61.84 16.65
C GLY A 18 43.08 -61.06 17.42
N THR A 19 42.58 -61.64 18.50
CA THR A 19 41.30 -61.40 19.17
C THR A 19 41.22 -60.15 20.07
N ALA A 20 40.09 -59.44 19.91
CA ALA A 20 39.21 -58.81 20.92
C ALA A 20 39.80 -57.95 22.06
N VAL A 21 39.57 -56.62 22.00
CA VAL A 21 39.15 -55.78 23.15
C VAL A 21 38.33 -54.57 22.64
N TRP A 22 37.07 -54.48 23.10
CA TRP A 22 36.20 -53.31 23.30
C TRP A 22 36.10 -52.20 22.23
N GLN A 23 34.91 -52.11 21.60
CA GLN A 23 34.48 -50.98 20.77
C GLN A 23 34.27 -49.72 21.61
N GLY A 24 35.16 -48.76 21.47
CA GLY A 24 34.88 -47.34 21.72
C GLY A 24 34.47 -46.68 20.40
N SER A 25 33.22 -46.25 20.30
CA SER A 25 32.66 -45.53 19.15
C SER A 25 33.45 -44.24 18.88
N GLN A 26 34.23 -44.20 17.81
CA GLN A 26 34.75 -42.96 17.24
C GLN A 26 33.73 -42.44 16.22
N PRO A 27 33.28 -41.17 16.33
CA PRO A 27 32.37 -40.62 15.34
C PRO A 27 33.12 -40.42 14.01
N VAL A 28 32.57 -41.01 12.95
CA VAL A 28 32.95 -40.71 11.58
C VAL A 28 32.60 -39.24 11.34
N ILE A 29 33.61 -38.41 11.10
CA ILE A 29 33.43 -37.05 10.56
C ILE A 29 32.87 -37.23 9.16
N ALA A 30 31.55 -37.15 9.05
CA ALA A 30 30.89 -36.90 7.78
C ALA A 30 31.29 -35.50 7.32
N SER A 31 31.77 -35.41 6.08
CA SER A 31 31.85 -34.15 5.35
C SER A 31 30.47 -33.52 5.37
N GLU A 32 30.29 -32.47 6.19
CA GLU A 32 29.09 -31.65 6.15
C GLU A 32 28.94 -31.12 4.73
N ALA A 33 27.90 -31.60 4.04
CA ALA A 33 27.31 -30.83 2.96
C ALA A 33 26.92 -29.50 3.59
N GLN A 34 27.61 -28.45 3.17
CA GLN A 34 27.36 -27.09 3.62
C GLN A 34 25.91 -26.76 3.29
N LEU A 35 25.04 -26.83 4.30
CA LEU A 35 23.69 -26.27 4.24
C LEU A 35 23.84 -24.80 3.82
N PRO A 36 23.01 -24.31 2.89
CA PRO A 36 23.07 -22.91 2.50
C PRO A 36 22.99 -22.06 3.77
N SER A 37 24.01 -21.24 3.97
CA SER A 37 24.11 -20.30 5.08
C SER A 37 22.78 -19.59 5.25
N ALA A 38 22.24 -19.57 6.47
CA ALA A 38 21.07 -18.79 6.81
C ALA A 38 21.26 -17.37 6.26
N GLN A 39 20.56 -17.09 5.16
CA GLN A 39 20.27 -15.76 4.67
C GLN A 39 19.91 -14.95 5.93
N SER A 40 20.61 -13.87 6.23
CA SER A 40 20.07 -12.90 7.19
C SER A 40 18.78 -12.41 6.54
N ALA A 41 17.66 -13.09 6.81
CA ALA A 41 16.44 -12.90 6.05
C ALA A 41 16.03 -11.45 6.28
N ARG A 42 16.14 -10.65 5.21
CA ARG A 42 15.57 -9.32 5.18
C ARG A 42 14.14 -9.44 5.70
N ASP A 43 13.73 -8.51 6.56
CA ASP A 43 12.42 -8.61 7.18
C ASP A 43 11.35 -8.54 6.07
N PRO A 44 10.57 -9.61 5.86
CA PRO A 44 9.67 -9.71 4.70
C PRO A 44 8.52 -8.72 4.79
N ARG A 45 8.34 -8.03 5.90
CA ARG A 45 7.28 -7.05 6.08
C ARG A 45 7.52 -5.75 5.32
N PHE A 46 8.76 -5.47 4.93
CA PHE A 46 9.16 -4.21 4.29
C PHE A 46 9.54 -4.46 2.83
N GLY A 47 8.78 -3.88 1.89
CA GLY A 47 9.01 -4.03 0.45
C GLY A 47 9.26 -2.70 -0.28
N ALA A 48 9.66 -2.79 -1.54
CA ALA A 48 9.67 -1.65 -2.45
C ALA A 48 9.41 -2.09 -3.90
N ILE A 49 8.68 -1.27 -4.64
CA ILE A 49 8.19 -1.62 -5.97
C ILE A 49 9.26 -1.37 -7.04
N GLU A 50 9.42 -2.35 -7.93
CA GLU A 50 10.37 -2.39 -9.04
C GLU A 50 11.82 -2.07 -8.61
N SER A 51 12.26 -2.71 -7.53
CA SER A 51 13.57 -2.46 -6.92
C SER A 51 14.74 -2.93 -7.80
N PHE A 52 14.50 -3.89 -8.70
CA PHE A 52 15.47 -4.41 -9.67
C PHE A 52 16.13 -3.35 -10.57
N TRP A 53 15.50 -2.17 -10.74
CA TRP A 53 16.12 -1.05 -11.47
C TRP A 53 17.28 -0.38 -10.70
N ALA A 54 17.32 -0.54 -9.37
CA ALA A 54 18.32 0.01 -8.47
C ALA A 54 18.70 -1.03 -7.40
N ALA A 55 19.15 -2.20 -7.86
CA ALA A 55 19.42 -3.39 -7.03
C ALA A 55 20.40 -3.14 -5.87
N ASN A 56 21.42 -2.30 -6.06
CA ASN A 56 22.39 -1.98 -5.01
C ASN A 56 21.74 -1.13 -3.90
N GLU A 57 20.95 -0.15 -4.30
CA GLU A 57 20.22 0.72 -3.39
C GLU A 57 19.09 -0.04 -2.68
N ALA A 58 18.47 -1.02 -3.34
CA ALA A 58 17.55 -1.96 -2.71
C ALA A 58 18.25 -2.79 -1.61
N ALA A 59 19.48 -3.25 -1.87
CA ALA A 59 20.34 -3.91 -0.89
C ALA A 59 20.64 -3.00 0.31
N GLU A 60 21.02 -1.76 0.03
CA GLU A 60 21.38 -0.77 1.03
C GLU A 60 20.19 -0.39 1.91
N LEU A 61 19.03 -0.23 1.30
CA LEU A 61 17.77 0.06 1.97
C LEU A 61 17.32 -1.11 2.85
N GLY A 62 17.52 -2.33 2.35
CA GLY A 62 17.25 -3.57 3.08
C GLY A 62 15.81 -4.04 3.07
N VAL A 63 15.09 -3.75 2.00
CA VAL A 63 13.77 -4.32 1.73
C VAL A 63 13.87 -5.84 1.58
N GLY A 64 12.84 -6.55 2.06
CA GLY A 64 12.76 -8.01 2.00
C GLY A 64 11.99 -8.57 0.80
N TRP A 65 11.35 -7.71 0.02
CA TRP A 65 10.66 -8.12 -1.19
C TRP A 65 10.46 -6.97 -2.17
N GLU A 66 10.20 -7.32 -3.42
CA GLU A 66 9.90 -6.39 -4.49
C GLU A 66 8.80 -6.91 -5.41
N ARG A 67 8.16 -6.00 -6.14
CA ARG A 67 7.16 -6.33 -7.14
C ARG A 67 7.68 -6.04 -8.54
N ILE A 68 7.50 -6.99 -9.45
CA ILE A 68 7.86 -6.89 -10.88
C ILE A 68 6.60 -7.04 -11.72
N LEU A 69 6.48 -6.25 -12.79
CA LEU A 69 5.37 -6.30 -13.72
C LEU A 69 5.65 -7.35 -14.81
N PHE A 70 4.69 -8.22 -15.05
CA PHE A 70 4.72 -9.26 -16.09
C PHE A 70 3.58 -9.00 -17.07
N TYR A 71 3.90 -8.24 -18.11
CA TYR A 71 2.95 -7.88 -19.15
C TYR A 71 2.81 -9.04 -20.15
N TRP A 72 1.60 -9.62 -20.20
CA TRP A 72 1.31 -10.73 -21.11
C TRP A 72 1.51 -10.31 -22.57
N ASN A 73 1.10 -9.09 -22.94
CA ASN A 73 1.32 -8.54 -24.28
C ASN A 73 2.80 -8.31 -24.64
N GLU A 74 3.71 -8.19 -23.68
CA GLU A 74 5.15 -8.09 -23.96
C GLU A 74 5.86 -9.45 -23.93
N ILE A 75 5.37 -10.38 -23.10
CA ILE A 75 5.88 -11.75 -23.00
C ILE A 75 5.43 -12.59 -24.21
N GLN A 76 4.20 -12.39 -24.69
CA GLN A 76 3.61 -13.08 -25.83
C GLN A 76 3.02 -12.09 -26.85
N PRO A 77 3.85 -11.30 -27.57
CA PRO A 77 3.34 -10.21 -28.40
C PRO A 77 2.51 -10.63 -29.61
N ASN A 78 2.87 -11.73 -30.29
CA ASN A 78 2.24 -12.10 -31.57
C ASN A 78 1.42 -13.39 -31.52
N GLY A 79 1.55 -14.20 -30.46
CA GLY A 79 0.79 -15.43 -30.33
C GLY A 79 1.16 -16.27 -29.11
N PRO A 80 0.41 -17.37 -28.87
CA PRO A 80 0.56 -18.21 -27.66
C PRO A 80 1.89 -18.97 -27.59
N THR A 81 2.63 -19.07 -28.69
CA THR A 81 3.94 -19.73 -28.73
C THR A 81 5.08 -18.79 -28.37
N ASP A 82 4.88 -17.47 -28.47
CA ASP A 82 5.90 -16.47 -28.16
C ASP A 82 6.30 -16.55 -26.68
N TRP A 83 7.57 -16.21 -26.41
CA TRP A 83 8.12 -16.17 -25.07
C TRP A 83 9.31 -15.22 -24.99
N ASN A 84 9.02 -13.97 -24.71
CA ASN A 84 10.02 -12.91 -24.59
C ASN A 84 10.53 -12.81 -23.15
N THR A 85 11.67 -13.44 -22.88
CA THR A 85 12.35 -13.39 -21.59
C THR A 85 13.10 -12.07 -21.34
N LEU A 86 13.11 -11.14 -22.32
CA LEU A 86 13.70 -9.82 -22.12
C LEU A 86 12.76 -8.87 -21.38
N HIS A 87 11.46 -9.20 -21.30
CA HIS A 87 10.50 -8.41 -20.54
C HIS A 87 10.72 -8.56 -19.02
N VAL A 88 10.90 -9.79 -18.53
CA VAL A 88 11.34 -10.07 -17.16
C VAL A 88 12.61 -10.92 -17.23
N ARG A 89 13.74 -10.28 -16.94
CA ARG A 89 15.06 -10.91 -17.06
C ARG A 89 15.33 -11.84 -15.88
N GLU A 90 15.88 -13.00 -16.17
CA GLU A 90 16.33 -13.95 -15.13
C GLU A 90 17.38 -13.32 -14.22
N GLU A 91 18.21 -12.40 -14.73
CA GLU A 91 19.18 -11.69 -13.92
C GLU A 91 18.54 -10.91 -12.77
N TRP A 92 17.35 -10.32 -12.96
CA TRP A 92 16.63 -9.61 -11.91
C TRP A 92 16.18 -10.56 -10.79
N LEU A 93 15.71 -11.75 -11.17
CA LEU A 93 15.24 -12.77 -10.22
C LEU A 93 16.42 -13.38 -9.44
N ASN A 94 17.50 -13.70 -10.15
CA ASN A 94 18.72 -14.22 -9.55
C ASN A 94 19.36 -13.21 -8.59
N GLU A 95 19.36 -11.92 -8.96
CA GLU A 95 19.86 -10.84 -8.11
C GLU A 95 19.00 -10.68 -6.85
N ALA A 96 17.68 -10.60 -6.99
CA ALA A 96 16.76 -10.52 -5.85
C ALA A 96 16.97 -11.71 -4.89
N ASN A 97 17.02 -12.93 -5.41
CA ASN A 97 17.30 -14.14 -4.62
C ASN A 97 18.66 -14.08 -3.92
N ALA A 98 19.72 -13.67 -4.62
CA ALA A 98 21.06 -13.55 -4.05
C ALA A 98 21.14 -12.51 -2.92
N GLN A 99 20.30 -11.48 -2.96
CA GLN A 99 20.20 -10.45 -1.92
C GLN A 99 19.14 -10.75 -0.86
N GLY A 100 18.49 -11.90 -1.00
CA GLY A 100 17.48 -12.39 -0.09
C GLY A 100 16.16 -11.64 -0.10
N ARG A 101 15.81 -11.07 -1.26
CA ARG A 101 14.51 -10.44 -1.54
C ARG A 101 13.58 -11.41 -2.25
N GLN A 102 12.35 -11.49 -1.77
CA GLN A 102 11.29 -12.20 -2.47
C GLN A 102 10.77 -11.38 -3.66
N VAL A 103 10.55 -12.02 -4.80
CA VAL A 103 9.87 -11.41 -5.95
C VAL A 103 8.37 -11.72 -5.91
N VAL A 104 7.57 -10.68 -6.08
CA VAL A 104 6.12 -10.75 -6.28
C VAL A 104 5.84 -10.34 -7.73
N GLY A 105 5.35 -11.27 -8.55
CA GLY A 105 4.99 -10.99 -9.94
C GLY A 105 3.58 -10.45 -10.07
N LEU A 106 3.37 -9.42 -10.88
CA LEU A 106 2.04 -8.92 -11.24
C LEU A 106 1.73 -9.28 -12.68
N LEU A 107 0.74 -10.14 -12.92
CA LEU A 107 0.31 -10.53 -14.26
C LEU A 107 -0.79 -9.60 -14.77
N LYS A 108 -0.57 -8.92 -15.91
CA LYS A 108 -1.56 -8.02 -16.55
C LYS A 108 -1.34 -7.88 -18.06
N ASN A 109 -2.15 -7.02 -18.69
CA ASN A 109 -2.04 -6.59 -20.10
C ASN A 109 -2.29 -7.70 -21.12
N THR A 110 -3.56 -7.99 -21.43
CA THR A 110 -3.95 -8.99 -22.44
C THR A 110 -3.47 -8.58 -23.85
N PRO A 111 -2.74 -9.44 -24.60
CA PRO A 111 -2.36 -9.13 -25.97
C PRO A 111 -3.55 -9.09 -26.93
N ASN A 112 -3.41 -8.34 -28.04
CA ASN A 112 -4.44 -8.21 -29.08
C ASN A 112 -4.92 -9.57 -29.64
N TRP A 113 -4.06 -10.57 -29.76
CA TRP A 113 -4.45 -11.88 -30.27
C TRP A 113 -5.26 -12.71 -29.25
N ALA A 114 -5.29 -12.30 -27.98
CA ALA A 114 -5.91 -13.05 -26.89
C ALA A 114 -7.21 -12.45 -26.35
N THR A 115 -7.67 -11.31 -26.87
CA THR A 115 -8.96 -10.69 -26.49
C THR A 115 -9.70 -10.18 -27.73
N ASP A 116 -11.03 -10.17 -27.68
CA ASP A 116 -11.88 -9.44 -28.64
C ASP A 116 -12.23 -8.03 -28.13
N GLY A 117 -11.79 -7.67 -26.92
CA GLY A 117 -11.98 -6.37 -26.28
C GLY A 117 -10.83 -5.40 -26.54
N GLU A 118 -10.66 -4.43 -25.64
CA GLU A 118 -9.61 -3.43 -25.73
C GLU A 118 -8.21 -4.02 -25.48
N PHE A 119 -7.21 -3.52 -26.22
CA PHE A 119 -5.82 -3.90 -26.03
C PHE A 119 -5.37 -3.67 -24.58
N ALA A 120 -4.63 -4.63 -24.02
CA ALA A 120 -4.13 -4.63 -22.65
C ALA A 120 -5.22 -4.76 -21.56
N SER A 121 -6.36 -4.08 -21.65
CA SER A 121 -7.41 -4.12 -20.62
C SER A 121 -8.44 -5.24 -20.82
N GLY A 122 -8.57 -5.78 -22.03
CA GLY A 122 -9.62 -6.71 -22.44
C GLY A 122 -9.60 -8.07 -21.74
N VAL A 123 -10.80 -8.61 -21.51
CA VAL A 123 -11.01 -9.95 -20.95
C VAL A 123 -10.42 -11.01 -21.89
N PRO A 124 -9.61 -11.97 -21.39
CA PRO A 124 -9.03 -13.02 -22.23
C PRO A 124 -10.08 -13.94 -22.88
N ARG A 125 -9.89 -14.30 -24.15
CA ARG A 125 -10.75 -15.28 -24.84
C ARG A 125 -10.65 -16.65 -24.18
N GLY A 126 -11.80 -17.31 -24.08
CA GLY A 126 -11.90 -18.63 -23.47
C GLY A 126 -11.70 -18.65 -21.96
N LEU A 127 -11.76 -17.50 -21.28
CA LEU A 127 -11.58 -17.41 -19.81
C LEU A 127 -12.51 -18.34 -19.02
N TYR A 128 -13.70 -18.62 -19.55
CA TYR A 128 -14.73 -19.49 -18.94
C TYR A 128 -14.67 -20.95 -19.43
N LEU A 129 -13.73 -21.31 -20.31
CA LEU A 129 -13.50 -22.71 -20.66
C LEU A 129 -12.77 -23.44 -19.51
N PRO A 130 -12.85 -24.78 -19.42
CA PRO A 130 -12.06 -25.56 -18.46
C PRO A 130 -10.58 -25.17 -18.49
N VAL A 131 -9.90 -25.21 -17.33
CA VAL A 131 -8.50 -24.76 -17.22
C VAL A 131 -7.52 -25.60 -18.05
N ASP A 132 -7.87 -26.83 -18.38
CA ASP A 132 -7.12 -27.75 -19.25
C ASP A 132 -7.51 -27.64 -20.73
N ASP A 133 -8.52 -26.84 -21.06
CA ASP A 133 -8.93 -26.60 -22.45
C ASP A 133 -7.87 -25.75 -23.18
N PRO A 134 -7.38 -26.17 -24.37
CA PRO A 134 -6.40 -25.40 -25.14
C PRO A 134 -6.93 -24.02 -25.58
N GLY A 135 -8.25 -23.81 -25.60
CA GLY A 135 -8.91 -22.54 -25.85
C GLY A 135 -8.92 -21.59 -24.65
N ASN A 136 -8.65 -22.04 -23.43
CA ASN A 136 -8.48 -21.14 -22.28
C ASN A 136 -7.10 -20.47 -22.33
N LEU A 137 -7.01 -19.36 -23.05
CA LEU A 137 -5.75 -18.68 -23.34
C LEU A 137 -5.06 -18.16 -22.06
N TRP A 138 -5.85 -17.68 -21.10
CA TRP A 138 -5.33 -17.24 -19.80
C TRP A 138 -4.74 -18.39 -18.99
N ALA A 139 -5.44 -19.53 -18.90
CA ALA A 139 -4.94 -20.71 -18.20
C ALA A 139 -3.61 -21.21 -18.81
N ASN A 140 -3.51 -21.20 -20.14
CA ASN A 140 -2.28 -21.62 -20.84
C ASN A 140 -1.10 -20.68 -20.57
N TYR A 141 -1.34 -19.36 -20.61
CA TYR A 141 -0.31 -18.37 -20.28
C TYR A 141 0.14 -18.51 -18.82
N VAL A 142 -0.80 -18.56 -17.86
CA VAL A 142 -0.51 -18.70 -16.43
C VAL A 142 0.26 -20.00 -16.15
N ARG A 143 -0.09 -21.11 -16.79
CA ARG A 143 0.63 -22.38 -16.66
C ARG A 143 2.09 -22.22 -17.10
N ARG A 144 2.31 -21.57 -18.23
CA ARG A 144 3.66 -21.33 -18.76
C ARG A 144 4.48 -20.39 -17.86
N ILE A 145 3.84 -19.36 -17.29
CA ILE A 145 4.45 -18.48 -16.29
C ILE A 145 4.93 -19.27 -15.08
N ALA A 146 4.04 -20.07 -14.46
CA ALA A 146 4.39 -20.85 -13.28
C ALA A 146 5.48 -21.90 -13.56
N GLN A 147 5.40 -22.59 -14.70
CA GLN A 147 6.43 -23.56 -15.13
C GLN A 147 7.81 -22.93 -15.30
N TYR A 148 7.86 -21.71 -15.83
CA TYR A 148 9.12 -21.04 -16.13
C TYR A 148 9.72 -20.31 -14.92
N TYR A 149 8.90 -19.49 -14.24
CA TYR A 149 9.37 -18.59 -13.18
C TYR A 149 9.28 -19.19 -11.77
N GLY A 150 8.48 -20.24 -11.55
CA GLY A 150 8.44 -20.97 -10.29
C GLY A 150 9.80 -21.55 -9.90
N PRO A 151 10.50 -22.30 -10.78
CA PRO A 151 11.87 -22.75 -10.53
C PRO A 151 12.91 -21.63 -10.31
N LEU A 152 12.60 -20.40 -10.72
CA LEU A 152 13.43 -19.20 -10.53
C LEU A 152 13.08 -18.45 -9.22
N GLY A 153 12.17 -18.98 -8.40
CA GLY A 153 11.84 -18.46 -7.07
C GLY A 153 10.64 -17.51 -7.02
N VAL A 154 9.90 -17.32 -8.13
CA VAL A 154 8.71 -16.46 -8.13
C VAL A 154 7.47 -17.28 -7.78
N HIS A 155 7.01 -17.11 -6.53
CA HIS A 155 5.89 -17.86 -5.98
C HIS A 155 4.73 -16.96 -5.51
N ASN A 156 4.81 -15.64 -5.63
CA ASN A 156 3.73 -14.74 -5.22
C ASN A 156 3.24 -13.99 -6.45
N TRP A 157 1.97 -14.14 -6.78
CA TRP A 157 1.38 -13.68 -8.04
C TRP A 157 0.17 -12.82 -7.79
N ILE A 158 0.29 -11.53 -8.12
CA ILE A 158 -0.82 -10.58 -8.17
C ILE A 158 -1.50 -10.70 -9.51
N ILE A 159 -2.80 -10.96 -9.42
CA ILE A 159 -3.63 -11.17 -10.59
C ILE A 159 -4.30 -9.85 -10.95
N TRP A 160 -3.84 -9.28 -12.05
CA TRP A 160 -4.21 -7.95 -12.52
C TRP A 160 -3.80 -6.79 -11.61
N ASN A 161 -4.16 -5.58 -11.99
CA ASN A 161 -3.89 -4.36 -11.25
C ASN A 161 -5.13 -3.45 -11.25
N GLU A 162 -5.47 -2.90 -10.08
CA GLU A 162 -6.53 -1.89 -9.89
C GLU A 162 -7.83 -2.16 -10.68
N PRO A 163 -8.42 -3.37 -10.55
CA PRO A 163 -9.65 -3.71 -11.27
C PRO A 163 -10.88 -2.95 -10.76
N ASP A 164 -10.73 -2.18 -9.68
CA ASP A 164 -11.74 -1.30 -9.10
C ASP A 164 -11.88 0.05 -9.81
N ILE A 165 -10.97 0.37 -10.73
CA ILE A 165 -11.06 1.59 -11.53
C ILE A 165 -11.99 1.34 -12.71
N ALA A 166 -13.05 2.14 -12.81
CA ALA A 166 -14.05 2.00 -13.88
C ALA A 166 -13.55 2.51 -15.24
N SER A 167 -14.12 1.99 -16.32
CA SER A 167 -13.83 2.47 -17.68
C SER A 167 -14.08 3.97 -17.82
N GLY A 168 -13.17 4.67 -18.50
CA GLY A 168 -13.20 6.13 -18.65
C GLY A 168 -12.65 6.91 -17.47
N VAL A 169 -12.25 6.25 -16.38
CA VAL A 169 -11.54 6.86 -15.24
C VAL A 169 -10.02 6.69 -15.43
N TYR A 170 -9.26 7.70 -15.05
CA TYR A 170 -7.79 7.64 -15.11
C TYR A 170 -7.26 6.48 -14.26
N GLY A 171 -6.27 5.75 -14.79
CA GLY A 171 -5.75 4.54 -14.15
C GLY A 171 -6.54 3.25 -14.48
N TYR A 172 -7.58 3.34 -15.31
CA TYR A 172 -8.32 2.16 -15.75
C TYR A 172 -7.43 1.15 -16.48
N GLU A 173 -7.44 -0.09 -16.00
CA GLU A 173 -6.61 -1.16 -16.54
C GLU A 173 -7.33 -2.48 -16.79
N PHE A 174 -8.58 -2.67 -16.34
CA PHE A 174 -9.34 -3.90 -16.58
C PHE A 174 -10.74 -3.62 -17.13
N ALA A 175 -11.07 -4.24 -18.27
CA ALA A 175 -12.34 -4.01 -18.93
C ALA A 175 -13.48 -4.95 -18.52
N GLY A 176 -13.19 -6.02 -17.80
CA GLY A 176 -14.19 -6.99 -17.39
C GLY A 176 -15.05 -6.54 -16.21
N SER A 177 -16.11 -7.29 -15.95
CA SER A 177 -16.90 -7.15 -14.73
C SER A 177 -16.16 -7.69 -13.50
N VAL A 178 -16.78 -7.55 -12.32
CA VAL A 178 -16.25 -8.16 -11.10
C VAL A 178 -16.28 -9.70 -11.17
N GLU A 179 -17.24 -10.29 -11.89
CA GLU A 179 -17.31 -11.72 -12.18
C GLU A 179 -16.21 -12.17 -13.15
N ASP A 180 -15.94 -11.40 -14.21
CA ASP A 180 -14.81 -11.68 -15.11
C ASP A 180 -13.48 -11.63 -14.34
N TYR A 181 -13.33 -10.64 -13.47
CA TYR A 181 -12.15 -10.52 -12.64
C TYR A 181 -12.00 -11.69 -11.64
N TYR A 182 -13.09 -12.09 -10.97
CA TYR A 182 -13.11 -13.30 -10.14
C TYR A 182 -12.70 -14.54 -10.92
N GLN A 183 -13.25 -14.73 -12.13
CA GLN A 183 -12.90 -15.88 -12.97
C GLN A 183 -11.41 -15.86 -13.36
N LEU A 184 -10.83 -14.68 -13.62
CA LEU A 184 -9.41 -14.49 -13.92
C LEU A 184 -8.52 -14.92 -12.73
N VAL A 185 -8.91 -14.57 -11.50
CA VAL A 185 -8.27 -15.02 -10.26
C VAL A 185 -8.44 -16.53 -10.05
N LYS A 186 -9.65 -17.07 -10.20
CA LYS A 186 -9.97 -18.50 -10.02
C LYS A 186 -9.15 -19.38 -10.97
N VAL A 187 -9.11 -19.04 -12.25
CA VAL A 187 -8.31 -19.78 -13.25
C VAL A 187 -6.83 -19.74 -12.89
N ALA A 188 -6.30 -18.58 -12.50
CA ALA A 188 -4.89 -18.47 -12.12
C ALA A 188 -4.58 -19.34 -10.90
N TYR A 189 -5.44 -19.32 -9.88
CA TYR A 189 -5.30 -20.15 -8.68
C TYR A 189 -5.28 -21.64 -9.02
N GLN A 190 -6.28 -22.15 -9.74
CA GLN A 190 -6.37 -23.57 -10.07
C GLN A 190 -5.15 -24.04 -10.86
N VAL A 191 -4.71 -23.26 -11.86
CA VAL A 191 -3.55 -23.61 -12.68
C VAL A 191 -2.25 -23.56 -11.89
N MET A 192 -2.03 -22.49 -11.12
CA MET A 192 -0.79 -22.30 -10.39
C MET A 192 -0.65 -23.29 -9.23
N LYS A 193 -1.71 -23.61 -8.47
CA LYS A 193 -1.61 -24.58 -7.37
C LYS A 193 -1.22 -25.99 -7.83
N VAL A 194 -1.59 -26.36 -9.06
CA VAL A 194 -1.16 -27.64 -9.68
C VAL A 194 0.28 -27.58 -10.16
N THR A 195 0.67 -26.45 -10.75
CA THR A 195 1.96 -26.30 -11.45
C THR A 195 3.10 -25.93 -10.50
N ASP A 196 2.81 -25.09 -9.52
CA ASP A 196 3.68 -24.62 -8.45
C ASP A 196 2.89 -24.66 -7.12
N PRO A 197 3.00 -25.76 -6.35
CA PRO A 197 2.30 -25.88 -5.07
C PRO A 197 2.68 -24.82 -4.02
N GLN A 198 3.77 -24.08 -4.21
CA GLN A 198 4.19 -22.99 -3.33
C GLN A 198 3.52 -21.65 -3.70
N ALA A 199 2.87 -21.57 -4.87
CA ALA A 199 2.28 -20.35 -5.38
C ALA A 199 1.26 -19.75 -4.40
N LYS A 200 1.32 -18.43 -4.24
CA LYS A 200 0.39 -17.59 -3.48
C LYS A 200 -0.26 -16.60 -4.42
N ILE A 201 -1.59 -16.57 -4.40
CA ILE A 201 -2.40 -15.77 -5.30
C ILE A 201 -2.94 -14.54 -4.56
N HIS A 202 -2.56 -13.39 -5.05
CA HIS A 202 -3.07 -12.11 -4.59
C HIS A 202 -4.16 -11.65 -5.54
N ILE A 203 -5.24 -11.10 -4.99
CA ILE A 203 -6.08 -10.21 -5.79
C ILE A 203 -5.25 -8.96 -6.15
N GLY A 204 -5.49 -8.39 -7.32
CA GLY A 204 -5.04 -7.09 -7.78
C GLY A 204 -5.15 -6.01 -6.70
N GLY A 205 -4.14 -5.14 -6.66
CA GLY A 205 -4.08 -4.06 -5.69
C GLY A 205 -5.23 -3.09 -5.88
N MET A 206 -6.12 -3.02 -4.89
CA MET A 206 -7.30 -2.17 -4.95
C MET A 206 -6.97 -0.76 -4.47
N THR A 207 -7.49 0.27 -5.12
CA THR A 207 -7.20 1.67 -4.75
C THR A 207 -8.03 2.20 -3.60
N HIS A 208 -9.12 1.49 -3.24
CA HIS A 208 -10.16 1.89 -2.29
C HIS A 208 -10.97 3.14 -2.68
N TRP A 209 -10.34 4.24 -3.10
CA TRP A 209 -11.01 5.51 -3.33
C TRP A 209 -11.80 5.58 -4.64
N HIS A 210 -11.43 4.79 -5.66
CA HIS A 210 -12.24 4.69 -6.87
C HIS A 210 -13.55 3.94 -6.62
N ASP A 211 -13.51 2.88 -5.81
CA ASP A 211 -14.70 2.14 -5.41
C ASP A 211 -14.53 1.44 -4.04
N PRO A 212 -14.94 2.09 -2.93
CA PRO A 212 -14.84 1.50 -1.59
C PRO A 212 -15.65 0.22 -1.42
N GLY A 213 -16.64 -0.02 -2.29
CA GLY A 213 -17.52 -1.19 -2.24
C GLY A 213 -17.04 -2.39 -3.05
N TYR A 214 -16.02 -2.22 -3.91
CA TYR A 214 -15.61 -3.27 -4.85
C TYR A 214 -15.14 -4.53 -4.15
N LEU A 215 -14.33 -4.43 -3.09
CA LEU A 215 -13.83 -5.63 -2.40
C LEU A 215 -14.99 -6.49 -1.90
N ARG A 216 -16.00 -5.87 -1.30
CA ARG A 216 -17.17 -6.59 -0.79
C ARG A 216 -17.95 -7.26 -1.92
N ARG A 217 -18.11 -6.60 -3.07
CA ARG A 217 -18.77 -7.20 -4.24
C ARG A 217 -17.96 -8.37 -4.81
N PHE A 218 -16.63 -8.21 -4.92
CA PHE A 218 -15.73 -9.30 -5.32
C PHE A 218 -15.84 -10.50 -4.38
N LEU A 219 -15.72 -10.30 -3.07
CA LEU A 219 -15.84 -11.37 -2.09
C LEU A 219 -17.25 -12.00 -2.09
N GLN A 220 -18.30 -11.24 -2.41
CA GLN A 220 -19.64 -11.80 -2.59
C GLN A 220 -19.69 -12.77 -3.77
N VAL A 221 -19.06 -12.44 -4.90
CA VAL A 221 -18.93 -13.37 -6.04
C VAL A 221 -18.16 -14.63 -5.59
N VAL A 222 -17.06 -14.46 -4.86
CA VAL A 222 -16.25 -15.57 -4.35
C VAL A 222 -17.07 -16.53 -3.48
N VAL A 223 -17.79 -16.04 -2.47
CA VAL A 223 -18.54 -16.91 -1.54
C VAL A 223 -19.80 -17.51 -2.17
N ASN A 224 -20.27 -16.97 -3.30
CA ASN A 224 -21.36 -17.55 -4.07
C ASN A 224 -20.89 -18.71 -4.96
N ASP A 225 -19.59 -18.88 -5.17
CA ASP A 225 -19.05 -20.05 -5.87
C ASP A 225 -19.10 -21.28 -4.94
N PRO A 226 -19.84 -22.34 -5.31
CA PRO A 226 -20.01 -23.52 -4.46
C PRO A 226 -18.71 -24.29 -4.20
N GLU A 227 -17.67 -24.10 -5.03
CA GLU A 227 -16.37 -24.76 -4.87
C GLU A 227 -15.40 -23.93 -4.00
N ALA A 228 -15.76 -22.70 -3.64
CA ALA A 228 -14.84 -21.76 -2.99
C ALA A 228 -14.30 -22.29 -1.66
N ALA A 229 -15.16 -22.75 -0.75
CA ALA A 229 -14.73 -23.21 0.57
C ALA A 229 -13.74 -24.40 0.49
N GLU A 230 -13.94 -25.32 -0.44
CA GLU A 230 -13.07 -26.49 -0.64
C GLU A 230 -11.72 -26.11 -1.28
N ASN A 231 -11.67 -24.96 -1.97
CA ASN A 231 -10.48 -24.46 -2.66
C ASN A 231 -9.87 -23.24 -1.96
N ASP A 232 -10.12 -23.07 -0.66
CA ASP A 232 -9.59 -21.96 0.13
C ASP A 232 -9.92 -20.59 -0.50
N TYR A 233 -11.14 -20.48 -1.03
CA TYR A 233 -11.72 -19.30 -1.68
C TYR A 233 -11.00 -18.82 -2.95
N PHE A 234 -10.11 -19.63 -3.52
CA PHE A 234 -9.36 -19.35 -4.76
C PHE A 234 -8.40 -18.15 -4.71
N PHE A 235 -8.08 -17.61 -3.53
CA PHE A 235 -7.03 -16.61 -3.37
C PHE A 235 -6.38 -16.72 -1.97
N ASP A 236 -5.14 -16.24 -1.86
CA ASP A 236 -4.35 -16.30 -0.63
C ASP A 236 -4.22 -14.93 0.07
N VAL A 237 -4.28 -13.81 -0.66
CA VAL A 237 -3.98 -12.46 -0.10
C VAL A 237 -4.91 -11.37 -0.67
N ILE A 238 -5.39 -10.48 0.20
CA ILE A 238 -6.06 -9.22 -0.16
C ILE A 238 -5.00 -8.13 -0.31
N THR A 239 -5.02 -7.39 -1.42
CA THR A 239 -4.00 -6.40 -1.74
C THR A 239 -4.59 -5.01 -1.91
N TYR A 240 -3.96 -3.99 -1.33
CA TYR A 240 -4.34 -2.58 -1.47
C TYR A 240 -3.21 -1.69 -1.97
N HIS A 241 -3.59 -0.67 -2.72
CA HIS A 241 -2.80 0.51 -3.06
C HIS A 241 -3.34 1.70 -2.26
N ILE A 242 -2.53 2.22 -1.33
CA ILE A 242 -2.97 3.29 -0.42
C ILE A 242 -1.98 4.44 -0.46
N TYR A 243 -2.40 5.53 -1.08
CA TYR A 243 -1.57 6.71 -1.31
C TYR A 243 -2.00 7.90 -0.46
N PHE A 244 -1.03 8.70 -0.05
CA PHE A 244 -1.22 9.87 0.81
C PHE A 244 -1.93 9.50 2.12
N ARG A 245 -2.22 10.49 2.97
CA ARG A 245 -3.09 10.38 4.15
C ARG A 245 -2.90 9.09 4.97
N PRO A 246 -1.77 8.92 5.68
CA PRO A 246 -1.49 7.73 6.49
C PRO A 246 -2.64 7.34 7.44
N GLU A 247 -3.36 8.34 7.96
CA GLU A 247 -4.54 8.18 8.82
C GLU A 247 -5.63 7.27 8.24
N THR A 248 -5.75 7.21 6.91
CA THR A 248 -6.79 6.41 6.26
C THR A 248 -6.43 4.92 6.19
N ILE A 249 -5.14 4.58 6.31
CA ILE A 249 -4.63 3.20 6.18
C ILE A 249 -5.31 2.26 7.18
N ALA A 250 -5.49 2.69 8.43
CA ALA A 250 -6.11 1.84 9.46
C ALA A 250 -7.56 1.45 9.10
N ASN A 251 -8.32 2.40 8.54
CA ASN A 251 -9.68 2.14 8.11
C ASN A 251 -9.70 1.21 6.89
N ILE A 252 -8.88 1.48 5.88
CA ILE A 252 -8.84 0.69 4.64
C ILE A 252 -8.42 -0.76 4.91
N VAL A 253 -7.35 -0.97 5.68
CA VAL A 253 -6.92 -2.33 6.08
C VAL A 253 -7.98 -3.01 6.93
N GLY A 254 -8.58 -2.29 7.89
CA GLY A 254 -9.67 -2.78 8.71
C GLY A 254 -10.89 -3.23 7.89
N ASN A 255 -11.24 -2.49 6.84
CA ASN A 255 -12.32 -2.85 5.91
C ASN A 255 -12.03 -4.16 5.18
N GLY A 256 -10.77 -4.43 4.83
CA GLY A 256 -10.34 -5.69 4.24
C GLY A 256 -10.65 -6.90 5.14
N PHE A 257 -10.34 -6.79 6.44
CA PHE A 257 -10.68 -7.84 7.41
C PHE A 257 -12.18 -7.91 7.70
N ALA A 258 -12.84 -6.75 7.87
CA ALA A 258 -14.27 -6.69 8.14
C ALA A 258 -15.11 -7.29 7.01
N ALA A 259 -14.74 -7.08 5.74
CA ALA A 259 -15.43 -7.65 4.59
C ALA A 259 -15.37 -9.19 4.59
N GLN A 260 -14.21 -9.77 4.93
CA GLN A 260 -14.06 -11.22 5.05
C GLN A 260 -14.90 -11.79 6.21
N GLN A 261 -14.86 -11.13 7.37
CA GLN A 261 -15.63 -11.53 8.54
C GLN A 261 -17.14 -11.50 8.28
N GLN A 262 -17.64 -10.42 7.66
CA GLN A 262 -19.06 -10.25 7.33
C GLN A 262 -19.59 -11.33 6.38
N LEU A 263 -18.73 -11.83 5.48
CA LEU A 263 -19.06 -12.87 4.51
C LEU A 263 -18.70 -14.29 4.99
N GLY A 264 -18.21 -14.44 6.23
CA GLY A 264 -17.91 -15.74 6.82
C GLY A 264 -16.69 -16.45 6.22
N ILE A 265 -15.76 -15.74 5.58
CA ILE A 265 -14.52 -16.31 5.06
C ILE A 265 -13.62 -16.70 6.24
N SER A 266 -13.31 -17.99 6.36
CA SER A 266 -12.49 -18.53 7.45
C SER A 266 -11.57 -19.66 6.95
N PRO A 267 -10.26 -19.62 7.24
CA PRO A 267 -9.55 -18.54 7.92
C PRO A 267 -9.54 -17.25 7.07
N MET A 268 -9.51 -16.09 7.74
CA MET A 268 -9.33 -14.81 7.06
C MET A 268 -7.95 -14.76 6.40
N LYS A 269 -7.92 -14.23 5.19
CA LYS A 269 -6.72 -13.99 4.39
C LYS A 269 -5.98 -12.75 4.90
N PRO A 270 -4.64 -12.76 4.88
CA PRO A 270 -3.85 -11.59 5.20
C PRO A 270 -4.14 -10.44 4.22
N VAL A 271 -3.95 -9.22 4.71
CA VAL A 271 -4.01 -7.98 3.93
C VAL A 271 -2.59 -7.48 3.71
N TRP A 272 -2.22 -7.19 2.47
CA TRP A 272 -0.95 -6.56 2.10
C TRP A 272 -1.22 -5.18 1.50
N ILE A 273 -0.31 -4.24 1.74
CA ILE A 273 -0.27 -2.95 1.05
C ILE A 273 0.92 -3.00 0.11
N ASN A 274 0.72 -3.34 -1.16
CA ASN A 274 1.83 -3.46 -2.10
C ASN A 274 2.12 -2.16 -2.86
N GLU A 275 1.34 -1.09 -2.66
CA GLU A 275 1.75 0.26 -3.04
C GLU A 275 1.32 1.25 -1.98
N THR A 276 2.28 2.04 -1.49
CA THR A 276 2.00 3.19 -0.64
C THR A 276 3.10 4.24 -0.76
N ASN A 277 2.71 5.51 -0.85
CA ASN A 277 3.64 6.66 -0.80
C ASN A 277 2.87 7.99 -0.73
N ALA A 278 3.60 9.09 -0.56
CA ALA A 278 3.13 10.44 -0.84
C ALA A 278 4.08 11.10 -1.85
N ARG A 279 3.66 11.21 -3.12
CA ARG A 279 4.52 11.77 -4.18
C ARG A 279 5.04 13.18 -3.83
N PRO A 280 6.33 13.49 -3.99
CA PRO A 280 6.88 14.81 -3.70
C PRO A 280 6.68 15.76 -4.90
N SER A 281 5.53 16.42 -4.99
CA SER A 281 5.23 17.38 -6.06
C SER A 281 6.04 18.68 -5.99
N LEU A 282 6.67 18.96 -4.85
CA LEU A 282 7.49 20.15 -4.60
C LEU A 282 8.99 19.84 -4.55
N ASP A 283 9.45 18.76 -5.20
CA ASP A 283 10.88 18.49 -5.36
C ASP A 283 11.53 19.59 -6.23
N PRO A 284 12.42 20.44 -5.67
CA PRO A 284 13.03 21.53 -6.44
C PRO A 284 13.95 21.02 -7.55
N GLU A 285 14.42 19.77 -7.45
CA GLU A 285 15.26 19.12 -8.45
C GLU A 285 14.42 18.30 -9.47
N TRP A 286 13.10 18.20 -9.28
CA TRP A 286 12.16 17.57 -10.20
C TRP A 286 10.80 18.29 -10.18
N PRO A 287 10.69 19.48 -10.80
CA PRO A 287 9.42 20.21 -10.83
C PRO A 287 8.38 19.46 -11.69
N VAL A 288 7.26 19.06 -11.08
CA VAL A 288 6.15 18.41 -11.79
C VAL A 288 5.13 19.43 -12.30
N GLN A 289 4.55 19.16 -13.49
CA GLN A 289 3.61 20.08 -14.14
C GLN A 289 2.18 20.00 -13.56
N VAL A 290 1.78 18.81 -13.10
CA VAL A 290 0.46 18.56 -12.52
C VAL A 290 0.62 18.21 -11.05
N GLN A 291 -0.05 18.97 -10.18
CA GLN A 291 0.00 18.81 -8.73
C GLN A 291 -1.41 18.59 -8.20
N ALA A 292 -1.80 17.34 -7.90
CA ALA A 292 -3.05 17.10 -7.17
C ALA A 292 -2.90 17.39 -5.66
N PHE A 293 -1.68 17.25 -5.12
CA PHE A 293 -1.38 17.52 -3.72
C PHE A 293 -0.01 18.17 -3.60
N ASN A 294 0.11 19.18 -2.75
CA ASN A 294 1.36 19.87 -2.45
C ASN A 294 2.10 19.09 -1.34
N VAL A 295 3.14 18.36 -1.73
CA VAL A 295 3.95 17.51 -0.85
C VAL A 295 5.42 17.79 -1.15
N ASP A 296 6.15 18.21 -0.13
CA ASP A 296 7.60 18.41 -0.22
C ASP A 296 8.39 17.12 0.11
N LEU A 297 9.71 17.17 -0.10
CA LEU A 297 10.62 16.04 0.11
C LEU A 297 10.63 15.52 1.56
N GLU A 298 10.44 16.41 2.53
CA GLU A 298 10.39 16.04 3.94
C GLU A 298 9.04 15.40 4.30
N GLN A 299 7.93 15.90 3.77
CA GLN A 299 6.61 15.30 3.94
C GLN A 299 6.59 13.89 3.35
N GLN A 300 7.15 13.67 2.15
CA GLN A 300 7.35 12.31 1.63
C GLN A 300 8.14 11.45 2.64
N ALA A 301 9.19 12.00 3.25
CA ALA A 301 9.98 11.30 4.24
C ALA A 301 9.20 11.02 5.54
N TRP A 302 8.32 11.91 5.98
CA TRP A 302 7.47 11.73 7.17
C TRP A 302 6.37 10.71 6.95
N TYR A 303 5.86 10.62 5.72
CA TYR A 303 4.83 9.67 5.31
C TYR A 303 5.24 8.23 5.63
N ILE A 304 6.47 7.84 5.29
CA ILE A 304 6.94 6.45 5.36
C ILE A 304 6.75 5.83 6.77
N PRO A 305 7.37 6.33 7.85
CA PRO A 305 7.21 5.73 9.17
C PRO A 305 5.77 5.81 9.68
N GLN A 306 5.01 6.86 9.33
CA GLN A 306 3.60 6.98 9.72
C GLN A 306 2.74 5.89 9.05
N ALA A 307 2.89 5.72 7.73
CA ALA A 307 2.14 4.75 6.96
C ALA A 307 2.45 3.32 7.39
N PHE A 308 3.73 2.99 7.58
CA PHE A 308 4.15 1.67 8.03
C PHE A 308 3.70 1.39 9.47
N ALA A 309 3.79 2.37 10.38
CA ALA A 309 3.36 2.18 11.76
C ALA A 309 1.86 1.92 11.86
N ILE A 310 1.05 2.72 11.14
CA ILE A 310 -0.41 2.57 11.10
C ILE A 310 -0.80 1.25 10.41
N GLY A 311 -0.19 0.93 9.27
CA GLY A 311 -0.50 -0.26 8.51
C GLY A 311 -0.23 -1.55 9.29
N PHE A 312 0.94 -1.68 9.93
CA PHE A 312 1.22 -2.86 10.73
C PHE A 312 0.33 -2.95 11.96
N TYR A 313 0.02 -1.83 12.62
CA TYR A 313 -0.94 -1.81 13.72
C TYR A 313 -2.34 -2.27 13.29
N ALA A 314 -2.77 -1.88 12.09
CA ALA A 314 -4.05 -2.31 11.52
C ALA A 314 -4.07 -3.78 11.07
N GLY A 315 -2.92 -4.47 11.12
CA GLY A 315 -2.80 -5.88 10.78
C GLY A 315 -2.37 -6.16 9.35
N ALA A 316 -1.90 -5.15 8.59
CA ALA A 316 -1.27 -5.41 7.31
C ALA A 316 -0.03 -6.31 7.53
N GLU A 317 0.06 -7.42 6.80
CA GLU A 317 1.17 -8.36 6.97
C GLU A 317 2.45 -7.81 6.33
N ARG A 318 2.33 -7.13 5.18
CA ARG A 318 3.46 -6.55 4.45
C ARG A 318 3.09 -5.25 3.77
N ILE A 319 4.04 -4.34 3.69
CA ILE A 319 3.87 -3.00 3.16
C ILE A 319 5.04 -2.67 2.24
N ALA A 320 4.77 -2.11 1.04
CA ALA A 320 5.80 -1.68 0.11
C ALA A 320 5.65 -0.22 -0.33
N VAL A 321 6.79 0.45 -0.45
CA VAL A 321 6.85 1.81 -1.01
C VAL A 321 6.74 1.75 -2.53
N TYR A 322 5.81 2.55 -3.10
CA TYR A 322 5.76 2.83 -4.53
C TYR A 322 6.43 4.20 -4.81
N LYS A 323 7.64 4.24 -5.35
CA LYS A 323 8.50 3.12 -5.76
C LYS A 323 9.96 3.40 -5.39
N LEU A 324 10.86 2.43 -5.57
CA LEU A 324 12.26 2.64 -5.18
C LEU A 324 12.91 3.76 -6.01
N ILE A 325 12.77 3.70 -7.32
CA ILE A 325 13.40 4.61 -8.28
C ILE A 325 12.40 5.02 -9.35
N ASP A 326 12.41 6.29 -9.73
CA ASP A 326 11.70 6.74 -10.93
C ASP A 326 12.44 6.29 -12.18
N ILE A 327 11.73 5.71 -13.14
CA ILE A 327 12.32 5.23 -14.40
C ILE A 327 11.35 5.47 -15.54
N ASN A 328 11.90 5.73 -16.74
CA ASN A 328 11.12 5.96 -17.96
C ASN A 328 10.10 7.11 -17.86
N ILE A 329 10.39 8.13 -17.06
CA ILE A 329 9.57 9.34 -16.93
C ILE A 329 10.24 10.52 -17.63
N ASN A 330 9.44 11.40 -18.25
CA ASN A 330 9.93 12.63 -18.88
C ASN A 330 9.99 13.77 -17.86
N PRO A 331 10.83 14.80 -18.08
CA PRO A 331 10.82 15.99 -17.24
C PRO A 331 9.42 16.60 -17.12
N GLY A 332 8.96 16.82 -15.88
CA GLY A 332 7.63 17.35 -15.60
C GLY A 332 6.57 16.28 -15.33
N ASP A 333 6.84 15.02 -15.67
CA ASP A 333 5.99 13.89 -15.30
C ASP A 333 6.02 13.65 -13.79
N GLU A 334 4.96 13.01 -13.30
CA GLU A 334 4.85 12.65 -11.90
C GLU A 334 5.98 11.71 -11.46
N SER A 335 6.51 11.97 -10.27
CA SER A 335 7.63 11.25 -9.68
C SER A 335 7.24 10.73 -8.31
N TRP A 336 7.62 9.49 -8.02
CA TRP A 336 7.25 8.74 -6.82
C TRP A 336 8.48 8.15 -6.10
N GLY A 337 9.58 7.98 -6.83
CA GLY A 337 10.79 7.31 -6.40
C GLY A 337 11.33 7.81 -5.06
N LEU A 338 11.94 6.92 -4.30
CA LEU A 338 12.89 7.32 -3.25
C LEU A 338 14.24 7.77 -3.86
N ILE A 339 14.46 7.42 -5.13
CA ILE A 339 15.65 7.72 -5.93
C ILE A 339 15.21 8.43 -7.21
N ARG A 340 15.94 9.47 -7.59
CA ARG A 340 15.68 10.27 -8.79
C ARG A 340 16.10 9.53 -10.07
N PRO A 341 15.43 9.79 -11.21
CA PRO A 341 15.62 9.01 -12.44
C PRO A 341 16.93 9.32 -13.20
N TYR A 342 17.56 10.48 -12.96
CA TYR A 342 18.63 10.99 -13.84
C TYR A 342 20.05 10.85 -13.27
N ASP A 343 20.22 11.05 -11.96
CA ASP A 343 21.52 11.00 -11.28
C ASP A 343 21.56 9.96 -10.15
N PHE A 344 20.47 9.22 -9.94
CA PHE A 344 20.32 8.25 -8.87
C PHE A 344 20.50 8.87 -7.47
N SER A 345 20.32 10.19 -7.34
CA SER A 345 20.33 10.85 -6.05
C SER A 345 19.17 10.36 -5.19
N LYS A 346 19.46 10.09 -3.91
CA LYS A 346 18.49 9.62 -2.92
C LYS A 346 17.74 10.82 -2.34
N ARG A 347 16.41 10.75 -2.37
CA ARG A 347 15.55 11.70 -1.66
C ARG A 347 15.60 11.44 -0.15
N PRO A 348 15.25 12.43 0.69
CA PRO A 348 15.15 12.24 2.15
C PRO A 348 14.30 11.02 2.57
N ALA A 349 13.27 10.68 1.78
CA ALA A 349 12.43 9.53 2.03
C ALA A 349 13.17 8.17 1.94
N PHE A 350 14.26 8.07 1.17
CA PHE A 350 15.12 6.88 1.16
C PHE A 350 15.72 6.61 2.55
N TYR A 351 16.30 7.64 3.18
CA TYR A 351 16.92 7.53 4.50
C TYR A 351 15.88 7.33 5.59
N SER A 352 14.74 8.01 5.49
CA SER A 352 13.59 7.76 6.37
C SER A 352 13.13 6.31 6.33
N TYR A 353 13.05 5.72 5.14
CA TYR A 353 12.67 4.33 5.01
C TYR A 353 13.75 3.37 5.53
N GLN A 354 15.04 3.63 5.25
CA GLN A 354 16.16 2.86 5.78
C GLN A 354 16.15 2.83 7.31
N ASN A 355 15.93 3.98 7.95
CA ASN A 355 15.82 4.05 9.40
C ASN A 355 14.54 3.39 9.92
N THR A 356 13.41 3.52 9.21
CA THR A 356 12.18 2.78 9.54
C THR A 356 12.44 1.28 9.58
N ILE A 357 13.11 0.71 8.57
CA ILE A 357 13.49 -0.71 8.54
C ILE A 357 14.44 -1.02 9.70
N LYS A 358 15.53 -0.25 9.87
CA LYS A 358 16.52 -0.44 10.95
C LYS A 358 15.89 -0.52 12.34
N TYR A 359 14.95 0.37 12.63
CA TYR A 359 14.35 0.48 13.96
C TYR A 359 13.03 -0.26 14.13
N LEU A 360 12.48 -0.90 13.11
CA LEU A 360 11.27 -1.73 13.23
C LEU A 360 11.49 -3.20 12.88
N ALA A 361 12.52 -3.55 12.12
CA ALA A 361 12.78 -4.94 11.73
C ALA A 361 12.82 -5.88 12.94
N GLY A 362 12.27 -7.08 12.75
CA GLY A 362 12.16 -8.10 13.79
C GLY A 362 11.06 -7.84 14.82
N PHE A 363 10.23 -6.80 14.69
CA PHE A 363 9.16 -6.55 15.67
C PHE A 363 8.21 -7.74 15.84
N THR A 364 7.54 -7.83 16.98
CA THR A 364 6.50 -8.83 17.27
C THR A 364 5.18 -8.16 17.61
N TYR A 365 4.07 -8.88 17.38
CA TYR A 365 2.74 -8.44 17.83
C TYR A 365 2.54 -8.75 19.33
N PRO A 366 1.69 -7.98 20.04
CA PRO A 366 0.88 -6.88 19.53
C PRO A 366 1.64 -5.55 19.39
N ILE A 367 1.30 -4.75 18.38
CA ILE A 367 1.70 -3.34 18.31
C ILE A 367 0.71 -2.54 19.14
N ARG A 368 1.20 -1.70 20.05
CA ARG A 368 0.34 -0.82 20.85
C ARG A 368 0.22 0.53 20.19
N ARG A 369 -1.01 1.06 20.13
CA ARG A 369 -1.29 2.43 19.70
C ARG A 369 -1.82 3.23 20.88
N GLU A 370 -1.23 4.40 21.06
CA GLU A 370 -1.79 5.46 21.89
C GLU A 370 -2.15 6.62 20.97
N GLN A 371 -3.38 7.09 21.09
CA GLN A 371 -3.94 8.12 20.23
C GLN A 371 -4.62 9.18 21.07
N SER A 372 -4.33 10.43 20.75
CA SER A 372 -5.09 11.58 21.20
C SER A 372 -5.55 12.42 20.00
N GLY A 373 -6.31 13.48 20.26
CA GLY A 373 -6.72 14.44 19.22
C GLY A 373 -5.55 15.14 18.52
N ASN A 374 -4.37 15.15 19.13
CA ASN A 374 -3.21 15.93 18.67
C ASN A 374 -1.93 15.14 18.39
N HIS A 375 -1.83 13.85 18.75
CA HIS A 375 -0.63 13.04 18.54
C HIS A 375 -0.93 11.53 18.42
N TYR A 376 0.05 10.81 17.90
CA TYR A 376 0.13 9.35 17.95
C TYR A 376 1.40 8.88 18.63
N ILE A 377 1.31 7.70 19.24
CA ILE A 377 2.44 6.85 19.63
C ILE A 377 2.14 5.43 19.20
N PHE A 378 3.06 4.80 18.46
CA PHE A 378 3.03 3.38 18.13
C PHE A 378 4.23 2.68 18.74
N SER A 379 4.00 1.67 19.58
CA SER A 379 5.04 0.92 20.29
C SER A 379 5.25 -0.45 19.66
N PHE A 380 6.48 -0.72 19.26
CA PHE A 380 6.94 -1.97 18.65
C PHE A 380 7.92 -2.67 19.59
N THR A 381 7.57 -3.89 20.01
CA THR A 381 8.49 -4.80 20.71
C THR A 381 9.40 -5.45 19.67
N ARG A 382 10.71 -5.41 19.87
CA ARG A 382 11.74 -5.98 18.97
C ARG A 382 12.76 -6.80 19.78
N PRO A 383 13.56 -7.66 19.15
CA PRO A 383 14.58 -8.45 19.85
C PRO A 383 15.59 -7.59 20.62
N GLN A 384 15.87 -6.36 20.15
CA GLN A 384 16.82 -5.44 20.78
C GLN A 384 16.19 -4.57 21.87
N GLY A 385 14.86 -4.56 22.01
CA GLY A 385 14.12 -3.71 22.94
C GLY A 385 12.86 -3.11 22.31
N THR A 386 12.45 -1.93 22.75
CA THR A 386 11.22 -1.26 22.29
C THR A 386 11.55 -0.07 21.41
N THR A 387 10.79 0.11 20.34
CA THR A 387 10.77 1.36 19.56
C THR A 387 9.39 1.98 19.58
N ARG A 388 9.31 3.25 19.97
CA ARG A 388 8.09 4.05 19.93
C ARG A 388 8.20 5.10 18.85
N ILE A 389 7.30 5.05 17.87
CA ILE A 389 7.19 6.05 16.81
C ILE A 389 6.12 7.06 17.20
N MET A 390 6.44 8.35 17.15
CA MET A 390 5.57 9.41 17.64
C MET A 390 5.54 10.59 16.67
N TRP A 391 4.37 11.21 16.51
CA TRP A 391 4.24 12.46 15.75
C TRP A 391 3.01 13.25 16.16
N ALA A 392 3.02 14.57 15.92
CA ALA A 392 1.84 15.41 16.08
C ALA A 392 0.90 15.23 14.88
N ARG A 393 -0.40 15.13 15.12
CA ARG A 393 -1.44 14.94 14.09
C ARG A 393 -1.84 16.25 13.40
N ASN A 394 -1.67 17.36 14.11
CA ASN A 394 -2.17 18.69 13.76
C ASN A 394 -1.00 19.68 13.56
N PRO A 395 -1.21 20.88 13.02
CA PRO A 395 -0.14 21.85 12.81
C PRO A 395 0.47 22.41 14.10
N ALA A 396 -0.19 22.20 15.25
CA ALA A 396 0.36 22.58 16.55
C ALA A 396 1.42 21.55 17.01
N ALA A 397 2.59 22.06 17.40
CA ALA A 397 3.59 21.25 18.10
C ALA A 397 3.04 20.73 19.43
N VAL A 398 3.47 19.53 19.83
CA VAL A 398 3.00 18.86 21.06
C VAL A 398 4.21 18.49 21.92
N THR A 399 4.14 18.73 23.22
CA THR A 399 5.12 18.19 24.18
C THR A 399 4.47 17.04 24.92
N LEU A 400 5.15 15.91 25.01
CA LEU A 400 4.66 14.68 25.62
C LEU A 400 5.53 14.31 26.83
N ASN A 401 4.90 13.82 27.90
CA ASN A 401 5.58 13.09 28.96
C ASN A 401 5.41 11.60 28.70
N VAL A 402 6.44 11.02 28.07
CA VAL A 402 6.44 9.63 27.62
C VAL A 402 7.07 8.75 28.72
N PRO A 403 6.33 7.80 29.33
CA PRO A 403 6.85 6.97 30.40
C PRO A 403 8.11 6.22 29.98
N ALA A 404 9.12 6.24 30.83
CA ALA A 404 10.35 5.53 30.56
C ALA A 404 10.19 4.03 30.81
N LEU A 405 10.70 3.23 29.87
CA LEU A 405 10.74 1.77 29.98
C LEU A 405 12.13 1.28 30.40
N SER A 406 13.11 2.18 30.39
CA SER A 406 14.51 1.94 30.71
C SER A 406 15.14 3.18 31.35
N GLU A 407 16.34 3.06 31.89
CA GLU A 407 17.09 4.18 32.52
C GLU A 407 17.61 5.20 31.49
N SER A 408 17.61 4.86 30.21
CA SER A 408 18.08 5.72 29.13
C SER A 408 17.47 5.30 27.79
N GLY A 409 17.13 6.26 26.94
CA GLY A 409 16.69 6.03 25.57
C GLY A 409 17.54 6.76 24.56
N ILE A 410 17.25 6.50 23.28
CA ILE A 410 17.79 7.23 22.15
C ILE A 410 16.61 7.80 21.37
N LEU A 411 16.58 9.13 21.18
CA LEU A 411 15.71 9.76 20.21
C LEU A 411 16.37 9.71 18.83
N VAL A 412 15.63 9.27 17.83
CA VAL A 412 16.08 9.21 16.45
C VAL A 412 15.16 10.04 15.58
N ASP A 413 15.77 10.94 14.81
CA ASP A 413 15.12 11.53 13.63
C ASP A 413 15.25 10.53 12.47
N PRO A 414 14.13 9.94 11.98
CA PRO A 414 14.20 8.94 10.93
C PRO A 414 14.72 9.50 9.61
N VAL A 415 14.53 10.80 9.32
CA VAL A 415 14.97 11.38 8.04
C VAL A 415 16.48 11.53 8.00
N THR A 416 17.08 12.06 9.08
CA THR A 416 18.53 12.30 9.13
C THR A 416 19.32 11.14 9.72
N GLY A 417 18.67 10.24 10.46
CA GLY A 417 19.32 9.19 11.24
C GLY A 417 20.03 9.69 12.50
N THR A 418 19.85 10.96 12.87
CA THR A 418 20.51 11.55 14.03
C THR A 418 20.02 10.88 15.31
N GLU A 419 20.94 10.27 16.06
CA GLU A 419 20.69 9.65 17.36
C GLU A 419 21.05 10.63 18.50
N THR A 420 20.09 10.93 19.38
CA THR A 420 20.27 11.80 20.54
C THR A 420 19.97 11.02 21.82
N PRO A 421 20.97 10.76 22.70
CA PRO A 421 20.73 10.15 23.99
C PRO A 421 19.77 10.99 24.84
N ILE A 422 18.86 10.34 25.55
CA ILE A 422 17.92 10.98 26.46
C ILE A 422 17.82 10.16 27.76
N THR A 423 17.75 10.86 28.89
CA THR A 423 17.58 10.26 30.23
C THR A 423 16.24 10.71 30.79
N PRO A 424 15.45 9.81 31.38
CA PRO A 424 14.17 10.19 31.93
C PRO A 424 14.33 10.98 33.23
N VAL A 425 13.44 11.92 33.47
CA VAL A 425 13.34 12.68 34.72
C VAL A 425 12.04 12.28 35.40
N ASN A 426 12.13 11.83 36.66
CA ASN A 426 10.97 11.32 37.42
C ASN A 426 10.19 10.20 36.71
N GLY A 427 10.89 9.36 35.93
CA GLY A 427 10.29 8.23 35.21
C GLY A 427 9.68 8.57 33.85
N PHE A 428 9.87 9.78 33.32
CA PHE A 428 9.35 10.19 32.01
C PHE A 428 10.42 10.85 31.15
N TYR A 429 10.30 10.66 29.83
CA TYR A 429 10.97 11.48 28.83
C TYR A 429 10.07 12.64 28.42
N GLU A 430 10.57 13.87 28.51
CA GLU A 430 9.90 15.02 27.91
C GLU A 430 10.30 15.10 26.43
N ILE A 431 9.33 14.95 25.53
CA ILE A 431 9.56 14.85 24.09
C ILE A 431 8.73 15.90 23.36
N ARG A 432 9.39 16.75 22.56
CA ARG A 432 8.73 17.74 21.72
C ARG A 432 8.57 17.23 20.30
N LEU A 433 7.32 17.12 19.85
CA LEU A 433 6.93 16.78 18.49
C LEU A 433 6.65 18.04 17.68
N GLY A 434 7.23 18.13 16.49
CA GLY A 434 6.91 19.19 15.53
C GLY A 434 5.48 19.03 14.98
N GLY A 435 4.80 20.14 14.73
CA GLY A 435 3.46 20.14 14.12
C GLY A 435 3.49 19.70 12.65
N ALA A 436 2.35 19.22 12.16
CA ALA A 436 2.16 18.91 10.74
C ALA A 436 2.28 20.15 9.85
N ARG A 437 2.82 19.96 8.64
CA ARG A 437 2.68 20.96 7.57
C ARG A 437 1.37 20.73 6.84
N CYS A 438 0.48 21.72 6.93
CA CYS A 438 -0.86 21.65 6.37
C CYS A 438 -1.01 22.73 5.30
N ASN A 439 -1.49 22.34 4.13
CA ASN A 439 -1.70 23.22 2.98
C ASN A 439 -3.21 23.43 2.84
N ASP A 440 -3.63 24.69 2.66
CA ASP A 440 -5.05 25.06 2.50
C ASP A 440 -5.99 24.53 3.60
N GLY A 441 -5.49 24.48 4.83
CA GLY A 441 -6.23 24.01 6.00
C GLY A 441 -6.27 22.48 6.16
N GLU A 442 -5.64 21.73 5.26
CA GLU A 442 -5.60 20.27 5.27
C GLU A 442 -4.21 19.73 5.58
N CYS A 443 -4.13 18.78 6.51
CA CYS A 443 -2.91 18.06 6.83
C CYS A 443 -2.95 16.69 6.14
N LEU A 444 -2.23 16.54 5.03
CA LEU A 444 -2.15 15.27 4.30
C LEU A 444 -1.44 14.16 5.09
N MET A 445 -0.65 14.53 6.09
CA MET A 445 0.02 13.62 7.02
C MET A 445 0.37 14.39 8.31
N GLY A 446 0.79 13.66 9.33
CA GLY A 446 1.25 14.25 10.58
C GLY A 446 2.60 14.97 10.44
N GLY A 447 3.03 15.62 11.51
CA GLY A 447 4.32 16.29 11.59
C GLY A 447 5.53 15.36 11.59
N PRO A 448 6.74 15.93 11.73
CA PRO A 448 7.99 15.18 11.75
C PRO A 448 7.92 14.04 12.77
N PRO A 449 8.07 12.78 12.34
CA PRO A 449 8.08 11.64 13.24
C PRO A 449 9.39 11.59 14.03
N LEU A 450 9.31 11.14 15.29
CA LEU A 450 10.47 10.82 16.12
C LEU A 450 10.37 9.38 16.61
N PHE A 451 11.49 8.68 16.65
CA PHE A 451 11.57 7.35 17.25
C PHE A 451 12.23 7.47 18.64
N LEU A 452 11.61 6.90 19.65
CA LEU A 452 12.25 6.65 20.95
C LEU A 452 12.61 5.17 21.04
N VAL A 453 13.91 4.88 21.12
CA VAL A 453 14.47 3.53 21.17
C VAL A 453 15.01 3.26 22.56
N GLU A 454 14.56 2.16 23.16
CA GLU A 454 14.97 1.73 24.50
C GLU A 454 15.41 0.27 24.47
N ALA A 455 16.67 0.03 24.83
CA ALA A 455 17.29 -1.28 24.73
C ALA A 455 16.90 -2.20 25.90
N GLY A 456 16.87 -3.51 25.65
CA GLY A 456 16.72 -4.52 26.71
C GLY A 456 15.36 -4.56 27.41
N VAL A 457 14.36 -3.86 26.89
CA VAL A 457 12.98 -3.86 27.39
C VAL A 457 12.20 -4.99 26.71
N ALA A 458 11.80 -6.02 27.47
CA ALA A 458 10.89 -7.07 27.00
C ALA A 458 9.41 -6.65 27.17
N ASP A 459 8.51 -7.29 26.41
CA ASP A 459 7.08 -6.97 26.42
C ASP A 459 6.45 -7.14 27.81
N GLY A 460 5.61 -6.19 28.23
CA GLY A 460 4.84 -6.29 29.48
C GLY A 460 4.68 -5.03 30.34
N ALA A 461 5.32 -3.90 30.02
CA ALA A 461 5.27 -2.72 30.89
C ALA A 461 5.31 -1.38 30.15
N VAL A 462 4.50 -1.19 29.08
CA VAL A 462 4.35 0.14 28.46
C VAL A 462 3.09 0.84 29.00
N PRO A 463 3.19 1.67 30.05
CA PRO A 463 2.10 2.54 30.47
C PRO A 463 1.89 3.66 29.44
N THR A 464 0.65 4.15 29.36
CA THR A 464 0.23 5.20 28.43
C THR A 464 0.90 6.53 28.75
N ALA A 465 1.36 7.25 27.71
CA ALA A 465 1.86 8.61 27.80
C ALA A 465 0.78 9.58 28.25
N GLN A 466 1.18 10.51 29.12
CA GLN A 466 0.28 11.53 29.65
C GLN A 466 0.64 12.90 29.07
N PRO A 467 -0.34 13.77 28.80
CA PRO A 467 -0.06 15.16 28.47
C PRO A 467 0.66 15.84 29.65
N PRO A 468 1.56 16.80 29.38
CA PRO A 468 2.25 17.52 30.44
C PRO A 468 1.24 18.19 31.37
N GLN A 469 1.34 17.86 32.65
CA GLN A 469 0.53 18.47 33.68
C GLN A 469 0.95 19.94 33.79
N ALA A 470 0.04 20.87 33.47
CA ALA A 470 0.29 22.29 33.66
C ALA A 470 0.67 22.50 35.13
N ALA A 471 1.88 22.97 35.39
CA ALA A 471 2.30 23.32 36.74
C ALA A 471 1.33 24.39 37.28
N ALA A 472 0.51 24.02 38.27
CA ALA A 472 -0.25 24.99 39.03
C ALA A 472 0.75 26.00 39.63
N PRO A 473 0.47 27.31 39.59
CA PRO A 473 1.37 28.29 40.20
C PRO A 473 1.55 27.92 41.67
N ALA A 474 2.81 27.73 42.08
CA ALA A 474 3.16 27.46 43.47
C ALA A 474 2.65 28.61 44.34
N VAL A 475 1.57 28.36 45.09
CA VAL A 475 1.10 29.30 46.11
C VAL A 475 2.04 29.16 47.29
N THR A 476 3.00 30.09 47.38
CA THR A 476 3.85 30.23 48.57
C THR A 476 2.97 30.58 49.76
N ALA A 477 2.76 29.61 50.66
CA ALA A 477 2.06 29.84 51.91
C ALA A 477 2.85 30.83 52.77
N THR A 478 2.33 32.05 52.91
CA THR A 478 2.84 33.04 53.86
C THR A 478 2.07 32.88 55.16
N SER A 479 2.82 32.82 56.27
CA SER A 479 2.33 32.52 57.60
C SER A 479 1.33 33.55 58.15
N THR A 480 0.39 33.01 58.90
CA THR A 480 -0.73 33.66 59.60
C THR A 480 -0.30 34.80 60.52
N ILE A 481 -1.02 35.93 60.45
CA ILE A 481 -1.13 36.88 61.57
C ILE A 481 -2.60 37.25 61.76
N THR A 482 -3.10 37.02 62.96
CA THR A 482 -4.46 37.32 63.42
C THR A 482 -4.57 38.78 63.86
N ALA A 483 -5.55 39.53 63.35
CA ALA A 483 -6.08 40.72 64.03
C ALA A 483 -7.53 41.05 63.60
N THR A 484 -8.44 40.87 64.55
CA THR A 484 -9.62 41.64 64.99
C THR A 484 -10.46 42.47 64.00
N ALA A 485 -11.78 42.23 64.09
CA ALA A 485 -12.86 42.86 63.35
C ALA A 485 -13.08 44.37 63.62
N THR A 486 -13.61 45.07 62.61
CA THR A 486 -14.51 46.21 62.82
C THR A 486 -15.52 46.30 61.66
N VAL A 487 -16.77 46.55 62.02
CA VAL A 487 -17.96 46.60 61.15
C VAL A 487 -18.10 47.99 60.54
N SER A 488 -18.51 48.10 59.26
CA SER A 488 -19.47 49.13 58.84
C SER A 488 -20.06 48.82 57.47
N ALA A 489 -21.39 48.99 57.38
CA ALA A 489 -22.25 48.70 56.25
C ALA A 489 -22.22 49.80 55.19
N THR A 490 -22.57 49.47 53.94
CA THR A 490 -23.62 50.13 53.16
C THR A 490 -23.96 49.25 51.94
N ALA A 491 -25.24 48.92 51.81
CA ALA A 491 -25.82 48.17 50.70
C ALA A 491 -26.28 49.11 49.59
N THR A 492 -26.18 48.72 48.30
CA THR A 492 -27.24 49.02 47.32
C THR A 492 -27.21 48.07 46.09
N LEU A 493 -28.21 47.20 46.06
CA LEU A 493 -29.08 46.71 44.95
C LEU A 493 -28.54 46.17 43.61
N LEU A 494 -28.95 44.91 43.36
CA LEU A 494 -29.18 44.13 42.11
C LEU A 494 -30.06 44.87 41.06
N PRO A 495 -30.19 44.43 39.76
CA PRO A 495 -30.39 43.01 39.34
C PRO A 495 -29.85 42.51 37.97
N THR A 496 -29.63 41.18 37.93
CA THR A 496 -30.10 40.10 37.02
C THR A 496 -30.34 40.29 35.50
N ALA A 497 -29.86 39.27 34.76
CA ALA A 497 -30.35 38.58 33.54
C ALA A 497 -29.86 38.94 32.12
N THR A 498 -29.03 38.03 31.59
CA THR A 498 -29.17 37.15 30.40
C THR A 498 -29.78 37.61 29.04
N LEU A 499 -29.06 37.21 27.97
CA LEU A 499 -29.44 36.78 26.60
C LEU A 499 -29.32 37.72 25.36
N THR A 500 -28.32 37.39 24.53
CA THR A 500 -28.34 37.11 23.05
C THR A 500 -28.68 38.25 22.04
N PRO A 501 -28.54 38.02 20.71
CA PRO A 501 -27.54 38.67 19.84
C PRO A 501 -28.10 39.76 18.91
N THR A 502 -27.23 40.68 18.46
CA THR A 502 -27.55 41.76 17.51
C THR A 502 -27.39 41.30 16.06
N ALA A 503 -28.38 41.65 15.23
CA ALA A 503 -28.39 41.43 13.78
C ALA A 503 -28.09 42.72 12.98
N THR A 504 -27.54 42.50 11.79
CA THR A 504 -27.70 43.26 10.53
C THR A 504 -26.87 44.52 10.27
N ALA A 505 -26.05 44.43 9.21
CA ALA A 505 -25.78 45.52 8.28
C ALA A 505 -26.15 45.07 6.86
N VAL A 506 -26.84 45.96 6.14
CA VAL A 506 -27.37 45.83 4.77
C VAL A 506 -26.30 46.20 3.73
N PRO A 507 -26.30 45.60 2.52
CA PRO A 507 -25.83 46.29 1.33
C PRO A 507 -26.88 46.44 0.23
N THR A 508 -26.72 47.54 -0.52
CA THR A 508 -27.62 48.17 -1.51
C THR A 508 -27.39 47.65 -2.94
N ASP A 509 -28.47 47.69 -3.74
CA ASP A 509 -28.60 47.26 -5.14
C ASP A 509 -27.80 48.06 -6.20
N THR A 510 -27.65 47.41 -7.38
CA THR A 510 -27.71 47.93 -8.79
C THR A 510 -26.39 47.82 -9.60
N PRO A 511 -26.36 47.63 -10.95
CA PRO A 511 -27.32 47.08 -11.94
C PRO A 511 -26.80 45.90 -12.80
N SER A 512 -27.74 45.28 -13.52
CA SER A 512 -27.60 44.23 -14.55
C SER A 512 -27.14 44.75 -15.93
N PRO A 513 -26.28 44.04 -16.69
CA PRO A 513 -26.06 44.30 -18.12
C PRO A 513 -26.89 43.41 -19.06
N THR A 514 -27.41 44.07 -20.09
CA THR A 514 -28.29 43.59 -21.17
C THR A 514 -27.58 42.72 -22.23
N ALA A 515 -28.34 41.77 -22.79
CA ALA A 515 -27.95 40.87 -23.88
C ALA A 515 -27.70 41.58 -25.22
N THR A 516 -26.73 41.08 -25.99
CA THR A 516 -26.48 41.45 -27.40
C THR A 516 -26.60 40.21 -28.28
N PHE A 517 -27.31 40.35 -29.41
CA PHE A 517 -27.59 39.31 -30.41
C PHE A 517 -26.54 39.25 -31.55
N THR A 518 -26.56 38.11 -32.27
CA THR A 518 -26.08 37.82 -33.67
C THR A 518 -24.68 37.17 -33.73
N ALA A 519 -24.40 36.09 -34.49
CA ALA A 519 -24.93 35.61 -35.77
C ALA A 519 -24.97 34.06 -35.91
N VAL A 520 -25.85 33.59 -36.79
CA VAL A 520 -26.05 32.20 -37.24
C VAL A 520 -25.02 31.80 -38.29
N PRO A 521 -24.41 30.59 -38.23
CA PRO A 521 -23.77 29.97 -39.38
C PRO A 521 -24.65 28.91 -40.06
N THR A 522 -24.54 28.90 -41.38
CA THR A 522 -25.29 28.19 -42.41
C THR A 522 -24.98 26.69 -42.53
N ASP A 523 -26.00 25.90 -42.90
CA ASP A 523 -25.94 24.48 -43.24
C ASP A 523 -24.97 24.13 -44.38
N THR A 524 -24.31 22.98 -44.27
CA THR A 524 -23.65 22.27 -45.39
C THR A 524 -23.85 20.75 -45.20
N PRO A 525 -24.18 19.98 -46.25
CA PRO A 525 -24.86 18.69 -46.13
C PRO A 525 -23.93 17.49 -45.84
N MET A 526 -24.47 16.50 -45.11
CA MET A 526 -23.86 15.19 -44.85
C MET A 526 -24.36 14.15 -45.87
N PRO A 527 -23.53 13.14 -46.27
CA PRO A 527 -23.85 12.24 -47.37
C PRO A 527 -24.85 11.13 -47.01
N THR A 528 -25.51 10.64 -48.06
CA THR A 528 -26.55 9.60 -48.08
C THR A 528 -26.04 8.23 -47.63
N HIS A 529 -26.75 7.59 -46.69
CA HIS A 529 -26.66 6.16 -46.41
C HIS A 529 -27.98 5.44 -46.75
N THR A 530 -27.83 4.29 -47.41
CA THR A 530 -28.81 3.28 -47.86
C THR A 530 -29.53 2.60 -46.67
N PRO A 531 -30.80 2.15 -46.81
CA PRO A 531 -31.57 1.61 -45.69
C PRO A 531 -31.18 0.17 -45.30
N MET A 532 -31.21 -0.12 -44.00
CA MET A 532 -31.16 -1.48 -43.45
C MET A 532 -32.43 -1.74 -42.60
N VAL A 533 -32.79 -3.02 -42.60
CA VAL A 533 -34.09 -3.66 -42.31
C VAL A 533 -34.63 -3.46 -40.89
N GLU A 534 -35.95 -3.32 -40.82
CA GLU A 534 -36.83 -3.21 -39.65
C GLU A 534 -36.81 -4.50 -38.80
N ALA A 535 -36.63 -4.38 -37.47
CA ALA A 535 -36.81 -5.48 -36.52
C ALA A 535 -37.94 -5.14 -35.53
N THR A 536 -38.93 -6.02 -35.50
CA THR A 536 -40.19 -5.96 -34.77
C THR A 536 -40.00 -5.99 -33.25
N ALA A 537 -40.65 -5.07 -32.53
CA ALA A 537 -40.73 -5.08 -31.07
C ALA A 537 -41.82 -6.07 -30.60
N VAL A 538 -41.49 -6.89 -29.60
CA VAL A 538 -42.43 -7.74 -28.84
C VAL A 538 -42.60 -7.12 -27.46
N GLU A 539 -43.86 -6.85 -27.12
CA GLU A 539 -44.32 -6.29 -25.84
C GLU A 539 -44.62 -7.43 -24.85
N ILE A 540 -44.04 -7.39 -23.64
CA ILE A 540 -44.52 -8.17 -22.49
C ILE A 540 -44.50 -7.31 -21.22
N ALA A 541 -45.63 -7.39 -20.51
CA ALA A 541 -46.14 -6.55 -19.44
C ALA A 541 -45.33 -6.52 -18.14
N LEU A 542 -45.33 -5.34 -17.49
CA LEU A 542 -44.98 -5.15 -16.08
C LEU A 542 -46.15 -5.59 -15.17
N LEU A 543 -45.82 -6.31 -14.09
CA LEU A 543 -46.70 -6.53 -12.95
C LEU A 543 -46.21 -5.67 -11.78
N GLU A 544 -47.10 -4.85 -11.24
CA GLU A 544 -46.96 -4.14 -9.97
C GLU A 544 -47.12 -5.13 -8.81
N GLU A 545 -46.29 -5.01 -7.77
CA GLU A 545 -46.59 -5.61 -6.48
C GLU A 545 -46.40 -4.62 -5.33
N THR A 546 -47.37 -4.70 -4.44
CA THR A 546 -47.82 -3.77 -3.41
C THR A 546 -46.95 -3.73 -2.15
N ALA A 547 -46.84 -2.55 -1.55
CA ALA A 547 -46.31 -2.34 -0.21
C ALA A 547 -47.32 -2.74 0.89
N VAL A 548 -46.82 -3.34 1.97
CA VAL A 548 -47.57 -3.61 3.22
C VAL A 548 -46.82 -2.94 4.39
N PRO A 549 -47.48 -2.19 5.28
CA PRO A 549 -46.86 -1.55 6.45
C PRO A 549 -47.09 -2.36 7.74
N LEU A 550 -46.36 -2.01 8.82
CA LEU A 550 -46.58 -2.23 10.29
C LEU A 550 -45.22 -2.57 10.95
N GLU A 551 -44.83 -2.16 12.16
CA GLU A 551 -45.40 -1.32 13.22
C GLU A 551 -44.26 -0.99 14.22
N SER A 552 -44.42 0.09 15.00
CA SER A 552 -43.50 0.55 16.05
C SER A 552 -43.67 -0.20 17.37
N GLY A 553 -42.57 -0.50 18.07
CA GLY A 553 -42.56 -0.92 19.47
C GLY A 553 -41.22 -0.60 20.15
N ALA A 554 -41.26 0.27 21.16
CA ALA A 554 -40.12 0.85 21.87
C ALA A 554 -39.42 -0.12 22.86
N THR A 555 -38.14 0.12 23.15
CA THR A 555 -37.63 0.44 24.50
C THR A 555 -36.14 0.83 24.47
N GLU A 556 -35.83 1.88 25.22
CA GLU A 556 -34.53 2.52 25.40
C GLU A 556 -33.55 1.65 26.20
N ASN A 557 -32.26 1.73 25.87
CA ASN A 557 -31.20 1.85 26.87
C ASN A 557 -29.96 2.52 26.27
N GLU A 558 -29.53 3.60 26.93
CA GLU A 558 -28.46 4.51 26.54
C GLU A 558 -27.04 3.90 26.71
N GLY A 559 -26.11 4.40 25.89
CA GLY A 559 -24.67 4.17 26.01
C GLY A 559 -23.91 4.72 24.80
N GLY A 560 -23.85 6.05 24.68
CA GLY A 560 -23.45 6.79 23.48
C GLY A 560 -22.01 6.57 22.99
N GLY A 561 -21.89 6.30 21.69
CA GLY A 561 -20.70 6.53 20.87
C GLY A 561 -21.06 7.56 19.80
N ASP A 562 -20.32 8.66 19.74
CA ASP A 562 -20.51 9.72 18.75
C ASP A 562 -20.16 9.23 17.34
N THR A 563 -21.19 8.94 16.55
CA THR A 563 -21.11 8.86 15.09
C THR A 563 -21.31 10.26 14.51
N ALA A 564 -20.24 10.85 13.97
CA ALA A 564 -20.35 12.07 13.18
C ALA A 564 -21.00 11.75 11.82
N VAL A 565 -22.08 12.48 11.53
CA VAL A 565 -22.87 12.44 10.31
C VAL A 565 -22.04 12.90 9.11
N LEU A 566 -21.91 12.05 8.09
CA LEU A 566 -21.35 12.40 6.78
C LEU A 566 -22.37 13.22 5.99
N GLY A 567 -22.01 14.45 5.64
CA GLY A 567 -22.67 15.20 4.59
C GLY A 567 -22.39 14.56 3.23
N VAL A 568 -23.46 14.16 2.54
CA VAL A 568 -23.43 13.68 1.15
C VAL A 568 -22.99 14.83 0.25
N ILE A 569 -21.85 14.68 -0.43
CA ILE A 569 -21.46 15.57 -1.53
C ILE A 569 -22.06 15.00 -2.83
N PRO A 570 -22.83 15.77 -3.61
CA PRO A 570 -23.45 15.28 -4.84
C PRO A 570 -22.41 14.99 -5.93
N ALA A 571 -22.65 13.92 -6.68
CA ALA A 571 -21.75 13.27 -7.65
C ALA A 571 -21.33 14.11 -8.87
N GLU A 572 -21.71 15.38 -8.97
CA GLU A 572 -21.37 16.25 -10.11
C GLU A 572 -20.09 17.08 -9.90
N GLN A 573 -19.46 17.06 -8.72
CA GLN A 573 -18.21 17.79 -8.46
C GLN A 573 -16.93 16.92 -8.47
N ALA A 574 -17.06 15.59 -8.57
CA ALA A 574 -15.91 14.67 -8.63
C ALA A 574 -15.26 14.61 -10.03
N SER A 575 -15.97 15.05 -11.07
CA SER A 575 -15.67 14.72 -12.47
C SER A 575 -14.82 15.77 -13.22
N PHE A 576 -14.40 16.86 -12.58
CA PHE A 576 -13.67 17.95 -13.24
C PHE A 576 -12.15 17.97 -12.99
N TRP A 577 -11.60 17.06 -12.19
CA TRP A 577 -10.22 17.18 -11.68
C TRP A 577 -9.13 16.38 -12.43
N PHE A 578 -9.43 15.81 -13.60
CA PHE A 578 -8.48 14.96 -14.34
C PHE A 578 -8.23 15.39 -15.80
N LEU A 579 -8.21 16.69 -16.09
CA LEU A 579 -7.79 17.20 -17.40
C LEU A 579 -6.33 17.66 -17.39
N GLY A 580 -5.44 16.78 -17.87
CA GLY A 580 -4.07 17.15 -18.24
C GLY A 580 -3.31 15.99 -18.87
N ALA A 581 -2.93 16.13 -20.15
CA ALA A 581 -2.03 15.28 -20.94
C ALA A 581 -2.63 14.17 -21.84
N GLY A 582 -3.79 14.42 -22.45
CA GLY A 582 -4.23 13.69 -23.65
C GLY A 582 -3.76 14.38 -24.93
N LEU A 583 -2.51 14.17 -25.34
CA LEU A 583 -1.99 14.35 -26.71
C LEU A 583 -0.47 14.07 -26.69
N PHE A 584 -0.02 12.90 -27.13
CA PHE A 584 1.27 12.66 -27.85
C PHE A 584 1.70 11.17 -27.95
N LEU A 585 0.92 10.21 -27.45
CA LEU A 585 1.31 8.79 -27.54
C LEU A 585 1.00 8.10 -28.90
N GLY A 586 0.29 8.76 -29.81
CA GLY A 586 -0.01 8.21 -31.14
C GLY A 586 1.00 8.53 -32.25
N SER A 587 1.86 9.56 -32.09
CA SER A 587 2.70 10.07 -33.19
C SER A 587 4.18 9.65 -33.10
N GLY A 588 4.66 9.23 -31.92
CA GLY A 588 6.05 8.77 -31.73
C GLY A 588 6.37 7.45 -32.44
N ILE A 589 5.39 6.54 -32.52
CA ILE A 589 5.59 5.19 -33.09
C ILE A 589 5.66 5.24 -34.63
N MET A 590 4.95 6.17 -35.29
CA MET A 590 5.01 6.33 -36.74
C MET A 590 6.32 7.00 -37.21
N ALA A 591 6.89 7.92 -36.41
CA ALA A 591 8.12 8.62 -36.75
C ALA A 591 9.36 7.70 -36.70
N VAL A 592 9.41 6.78 -35.72
CA VAL A 592 10.51 5.79 -35.60
C VAL A 592 10.43 4.72 -36.70
N TYR A 593 9.21 4.33 -37.12
CA TYR A 593 9.01 3.39 -38.23
C TYR A 593 9.43 3.99 -39.59
N LEU A 594 9.13 5.28 -39.84
CA LEU A 594 9.49 5.97 -41.09
C LEU A 594 10.98 6.35 -41.16
N TRP A 595 11.64 6.56 -40.02
CA TRP A 595 13.08 6.83 -39.97
C TRP A 595 13.92 5.59 -40.30
N ARG A 596 13.54 4.40 -39.80
CA ARG A 596 14.26 3.14 -40.08
C ARG A 596 14.14 2.67 -41.55
N ARG A 597 13.07 3.03 -42.27
CA ARG A 597 12.93 2.71 -43.71
C ARG A 597 13.75 3.59 -44.65
N ARG A 598 14.33 4.70 -44.19
CA ARG A 598 15.17 5.57 -45.01
C ARG A 598 16.67 5.24 -44.96
N GLN A 599 17.07 4.25 -44.16
CA GLN A 599 18.47 3.78 -44.07
C GLN A 599 18.66 2.30 -44.42
N ALA A 600 17.70 1.70 -45.13
CA ALA A 600 17.81 0.37 -45.72
C ALA A 600 17.66 0.44 -47.24
#